data_AF-A0A7S2UHA1-F1
#
_entry.id   AF-A0A7S2UHA1-F1
#
_cell.length_a   1.000
_cell.length_b   1.000
_cell.length_c   1.000
_cell.angle_alpha   90.00
_cell.angle_beta   90.00
_cell.angle_gamma   90.00
#
_symmetry.space_group_name_H-M   'P 1'
#
loop_
_entity.id
_entity.type
_entity.pdbx_description
1 polymer ?
#
loop_
_entity_poly.entity_id
_entity_poly.type
_entity_poly.pdbx_seq_one_letter_code
_entity_poly.pdbx_strand_id
1 'polypeptide(L)'
;MAFTRAMEGIDASPEIKQHLRNSKLEHKRALKTQMMKNMLAKATPVEAGTVKVQNDIAPEHPGFMNVPTKTSNRKLADYDDAAVDYSDYGFDIAEYSMKYIGCSAIVTYSSEAAADKELDTVLETKRFVMFRLCPTAYCSDYSKFGCSSNYGEYVMEMDDYLLTMQTYNEALSAGFCSFCEMCMTLDSYNYQNGNNKNAGNDYQYDG
;
A
#
# COMPACT_ATOMS: atom_id res chain seq x y z
N MET A 1 17.66 10.60 -2.73
CA MET A 1 18.72 11.07 -3.66
C MET A 1 19.84 10.05 -3.89
N ALA A 2 19.87 8.88 -3.24
CA ALA A 2 20.89 7.85 -3.48
C ALA A 2 20.69 7.01 -4.77
N PHE A 3 19.51 7.08 -5.39
CA PHE A 3 19.12 6.21 -6.52
C PHE A 3 19.72 6.62 -7.88
N THR A 4 19.97 7.91 -8.09
CA THR A 4 20.51 8.40 -9.37
C THR A 4 21.96 7.98 -9.56
N ARG A 5 22.74 7.92 -8.47
CA ARG A 5 24.15 7.56 -8.50
C ARG A 5 24.43 6.07 -8.77
N ALA A 6 23.51 5.17 -8.45
CA ALA A 6 23.71 3.73 -8.66
C ALA A 6 23.54 3.29 -10.13
N MET A 7 22.90 4.10 -11.00
CA MET A 7 22.71 3.77 -12.42
C MET A 7 23.75 4.40 -13.36
N GLU A 8 24.56 5.33 -12.84
CA GLU A 8 25.63 6.00 -13.59
C GLU A 8 26.88 5.12 -13.76
N GLY A 9 27.06 4.08 -12.93
CA GLY A 9 28.23 3.20 -12.96
C GLY A 9 28.11 1.92 -13.81
N ILE A 10 26.90 1.56 -14.26
CA ILE A 10 26.67 0.34 -15.05
C ILE A 10 26.83 0.68 -16.54
N ASP A 11 27.85 0.16 -17.24
CA ASP A 11 28.01 0.26 -18.71
C ASP A 11 27.03 -0.64 -19.49
N ALA A 12 25.75 -0.65 -19.08
CA ALA A 12 24.69 -1.33 -19.80
C ALA A 12 24.10 -0.41 -20.90
N SER A 13 23.77 -0.99 -22.05
CA SER A 13 23.05 -0.28 -23.13
C SER A 13 21.82 0.46 -22.58
N PRO A 14 21.51 1.69 -23.06
CA PRO A 14 20.33 2.46 -22.63
C PRO A 14 19.03 1.65 -22.65
N GLU A 15 18.89 0.71 -23.59
CA GLU A 15 17.74 -0.18 -23.73
C GLU A 15 17.61 -1.13 -22.54
N ILE A 16 18.71 -1.75 -22.10
CA ILE A 16 18.74 -2.65 -20.93
C ILE A 16 18.39 -1.88 -19.66
N LYS A 17 18.95 -0.67 -19.49
CA LYS A 17 18.61 0.21 -18.35
C LYS A 17 17.13 0.57 -18.35
N GLN A 18 16.53 0.81 -19.52
CA GLN A 18 15.10 1.13 -19.63
C GLN A 18 14.22 -0.09 -19.32
N HIS A 19 14.57 -1.27 -19.83
CA HIS A 19 13.86 -2.51 -19.52
C HIS A 19 13.87 -2.83 -18.02
N LEU A 20 15.03 -2.68 -17.36
CA LEU A 20 15.15 -2.87 -15.91
C LEU A 20 14.28 -1.89 -15.12
N ARG A 21 14.27 -0.61 -15.51
CA ARG A 21 13.41 0.41 -14.87
C ARG A 21 11.93 0.07 -15.02
N ASN A 22 11.50 -0.33 -16.21
CA ASN A 22 10.11 -0.70 -16.47
C ASN A 22 9.71 -1.96 -15.69
N SER A 23 10.52 -3.02 -15.74
CA SER A 23 10.29 -4.26 -15.01
C SER A 23 10.14 -4.01 -13.50
N LYS A 24 11.01 -3.18 -12.92
CA LYS A 24 10.93 -2.77 -11.51
C LYS A 24 9.64 -2.01 -11.19
N LEU A 25 9.24 -1.09 -12.06
CA LEU A 25 8.02 -0.30 -11.87
C LEU A 25 6.78 -1.22 -11.89
N GLU A 26 6.73 -2.15 -12.83
CA GLU A 26 5.62 -3.11 -12.95
C GLU A 26 5.56 -4.05 -11.74
N HIS A 27 6.70 -4.59 -11.29
CA HIS A 27 6.74 -5.41 -10.07
C HIS A 27 6.27 -4.63 -8.84
N LYS A 28 6.69 -3.36 -8.70
CA LYS A 28 6.25 -2.49 -7.60
C LYS A 28 4.73 -2.21 -7.66
N ARG A 29 4.19 -1.99 -8.87
CA ARG A 29 2.75 -1.81 -9.08
C ARG A 29 1.97 -3.06 -8.70
N ALA A 30 2.42 -4.24 -9.15
CA ALA A 30 1.78 -5.51 -8.82
C ALA A 30 1.72 -5.77 -7.31
N LEU A 31 2.85 -5.59 -6.60
CA LEU A 31 2.89 -5.72 -5.14
C LEU A 31 1.96 -4.74 -4.45
N LYS A 32 1.93 -3.48 -4.89
CA LYS A 32 1.05 -2.46 -4.32
C LYS A 32 -0.42 -2.83 -4.53
N THR A 33 -0.79 -3.29 -5.73
CA THR A 33 -2.15 -3.74 -6.04
C THR A 33 -2.54 -4.95 -5.19
N GLN A 34 -1.65 -5.92 -5.00
CA GLN A 34 -1.91 -7.08 -4.16
C GLN A 34 -2.09 -6.69 -2.68
N MET A 35 -1.25 -5.80 -2.17
CA MET A 35 -1.41 -5.26 -0.82
C MET A 35 -2.77 -4.57 -0.65
N MET A 36 -3.13 -3.67 -1.58
CA MET A 36 -4.42 -2.96 -1.51
C MET A 36 -5.61 -3.92 -1.57
N LYS A 37 -5.52 -4.99 -2.37
CA LYS A 37 -6.54 -6.06 -2.37
C LYS A 37 -6.67 -6.70 -1.00
N ASN A 38 -5.57 -7.21 -0.44
CA ASN A 38 -5.58 -7.87 0.88
C ASN A 38 -6.15 -6.97 1.98
N MET A 39 -5.84 -5.68 1.94
CA MET A 39 -6.42 -4.72 2.90
C MET A 39 -7.92 -4.56 2.69
N LEU A 40 -8.38 -4.40 1.45
CA LEU A 40 -9.80 -4.20 1.13
C LEU A 40 -10.68 -5.41 1.43
N ALA A 41 -10.16 -6.64 1.38
CA ALA A 41 -10.92 -7.81 1.83
C ALA A 41 -11.24 -7.77 3.34
N LYS A 42 -10.42 -7.08 4.13
CA LYS A 42 -10.58 -6.98 5.58
C LYS A 42 -11.10 -5.62 6.05
N ALA A 43 -11.23 -4.67 5.13
CA ALA A 43 -11.62 -3.31 5.46
C ALA A 43 -13.10 -3.07 5.21
N THR A 44 -13.70 -2.32 6.11
CA THR A 44 -15.10 -1.89 6.02
C THR A 44 -15.14 -0.47 5.46
N PRO A 45 -15.98 -0.18 4.45
CA PRO A 45 -16.18 1.20 4.02
C PRO A 45 -16.82 2.01 5.15
N VAL A 46 -16.29 3.21 5.39
CA VAL A 46 -16.92 4.18 6.29
C VAL A 46 -18.06 4.79 5.51
N GLU A 47 -19.29 4.35 5.77
CA GLU A 47 -20.46 4.97 5.14
C GLU A 47 -20.53 6.47 5.49
N ALA A 48 -21.02 7.28 4.55
CA ALA A 48 -21.20 8.73 4.73
C ALA A 48 -22.29 9.08 5.78
N GLY A 49 -22.68 8.16 6.65
CA GLY A 49 -23.66 8.33 7.70
C GLY A 49 -23.23 7.70 9.02
N THR A 50 -23.12 8.54 10.04
CA THR A 50 -23.25 8.22 11.48
C THR A 50 -22.05 7.76 12.32
N VAL A 51 -20.80 7.94 11.88
CA VAL A 51 -19.70 8.08 12.86
C VAL A 51 -18.99 9.40 12.63
N LYS A 52 -19.51 10.45 13.29
CA LYS A 52 -18.71 11.66 13.53
C LYS A 52 -17.60 11.27 14.51
N VAL A 53 -16.45 10.85 13.98
CA VAL A 53 -15.20 10.99 14.74
C VAL A 53 -14.99 12.49 14.85
N GLN A 54 -15.23 13.06 16.03
CA GLN A 54 -14.94 14.47 16.32
C GLN A 54 -13.44 14.70 16.19
N ASN A 55 -13.00 15.00 14.97
CA ASN A 55 -11.80 15.79 14.74
C ASN A 55 -12.29 17.16 14.29
N ASP A 56 -12.66 17.98 15.27
CA ASP A 56 -13.16 19.35 15.08
C ASP A 56 -12.05 20.27 14.56
N ILE A 57 -11.85 20.34 13.23
CA ILE A 57 -11.34 21.54 12.52
C ILE A 57 -12.00 21.62 11.11
N ALA A 58 -13.04 22.46 11.04
CA ALA A 58 -13.79 23.17 9.97
C ALA A 58 -13.34 23.20 8.47
N PRO A 59 -14.14 23.78 7.52
CA PRO A 59 -15.57 24.12 7.52
C PRO A 59 -16.38 23.43 6.39
N GLU A 60 -17.69 23.53 6.53
CA GLU A 60 -18.74 22.95 5.72
C GLU A 60 -18.85 23.57 4.31
N HIS A 61 -18.92 22.71 3.28
CA HIS A 61 -19.49 23.07 1.98
C HIS A 61 -20.56 22.04 1.57
N PRO A 62 -21.76 22.50 1.16
CA PRO A 62 -22.84 21.59 0.76
C PRO A 62 -22.63 21.17 -0.70
N GLY A 63 -21.85 20.11 -0.87
CA GLY A 63 -21.74 19.37 -2.13
C GLY A 63 -22.42 18.02 -2.00
N PHE A 64 -23.76 18.02 -1.96
CA PHE A 64 -24.53 16.79 -2.13
C PHE A 64 -24.23 16.22 -3.53
N MET A 65 -23.58 15.06 -3.63
CA MET A 65 -23.85 14.14 -4.73
C MET A 65 -23.42 12.69 -4.47
N ASN A 66 -24.45 11.85 -4.49
CA ASN A 66 -24.58 10.56 -5.16
C ASN A 66 -23.39 9.60 -5.08
N VAL A 67 -23.43 8.78 -4.02
CA VAL A 67 -23.10 7.35 -4.12
C VAL A 67 -23.84 6.80 -5.36
N PRO A 68 -23.19 6.03 -6.26
CA PRO A 68 -23.91 5.30 -7.29
C PRO A 68 -24.83 4.29 -6.60
N THR A 69 -26.08 4.67 -6.36
CA THR A 69 -27.16 3.77 -5.99
C THR A 69 -27.54 2.98 -7.23
N LYS A 70 -26.71 2.00 -7.61
CA LYS A 70 -27.29 0.78 -8.16
C LYS A 70 -27.82 0.01 -6.97
N THR A 71 -29.12 0.16 -6.75
CA THR A 71 -29.97 -0.80 -6.03
C THR A 71 -29.80 -2.17 -6.68
N SER A 72 -28.73 -2.86 -6.31
CA SER A 72 -28.72 -4.31 -6.27
C SER A 72 -28.93 -4.65 -4.81
N ASN A 73 -29.96 -5.42 -4.53
CA ASN A 73 -30.21 -5.98 -3.22
C ASN A 73 -28.92 -6.67 -2.74
N ARG A 74 -28.10 -6.01 -1.90
CA ARG A 74 -27.04 -6.68 -1.16
C ARG A 74 -27.75 -7.64 -0.22
N LYS A 75 -27.95 -8.87 -0.68
CA LYS A 75 -28.14 -9.99 0.22
C LYS A 75 -26.99 -9.92 1.20
N LEU A 76 -27.30 -9.89 2.49
CA LEU A 76 -26.36 -10.30 3.54
C LEU A 76 -25.88 -11.69 3.11
N ALA A 77 -24.71 -11.75 2.47
CA ALA A 77 -24.08 -13.00 2.12
C ALA A 77 -23.37 -13.48 3.38
N ASP A 78 -23.74 -14.69 3.76
CA ASP A 78 -23.11 -15.50 4.79
C ASP A 78 -21.58 -15.42 4.66
N TYR A 79 -20.90 -15.26 5.79
CA TYR A 79 -19.46 -15.11 5.90
C TYR A 79 -18.81 -16.48 5.69
N ASP A 80 -18.75 -16.92 4.43
CA ASP A 80 -18.02 -18.11 4.02
C ASP A 80 -16.70 -17.68 3.39
N ASP A 81 -15.62 -18.36 3.76
CA ASP A 81 -14.20 -18.05 3.55
C ASP A 81 -13.76 -18.25 2.08
N ALA A 82 -14.62 -17.83 1.15
CA ALA A 82 -14.42 -17.94 -0.29
C ALA A 82 -13.61 -16.75 -0.78
N ALA A 83 -12.53 -17.05 -1.52
CA ALA A 83 -11.66 -16.10 -2.19
C ALA A 83 -12.46 -14.96 -2.82
N VAL A 84 -12.39 -13.77 -2.20
CA VAL A 84 -13.09 -12.57 -2.67
C VAL A 84 -12.59 -12.24 -4.07
N ASP A 85 -13.44 -12.41 -5.07
CA ASP A 85 -13.16 -11.99 -6.44
C ASP A 85 -13.25 -10.47 -6.50
N TYR A 86 -12.09 -9.81 -6.46
CA TYR A 86 -11.98 -8.35 -6.46
C TYR A 86 -12.49 -7.68 -7.74
N SER A 87 -12.88 -8.44 -8.77
CA SER A 87 -13.64 -7.89 -9.89
C SER A 87 -15.08 -7.47 -9.50
N ASP A 88 -15.58 -7.92 -8.35
CA ASP A 88 -16.94 -7.65 -7.85
C ASP A 88 -17.11 -6.30 -7.12
N TYR A 89 -16.01 -5.61 -6.78
CA TYR A 89 -16.10 -4.24 -6.22
C TYR A 89 -16.56 -3.19 -7.24
N GLY A 90 -16.64 -3.54 -8.53
CA GLY A 90 -17.14 -2.66 -9.59
C GLY A 90 -16.20 -1.53 -10.00
N PHE A 91 -14.97 -1.49 -9.48
CA PHE A 91 -13.92 -0.55 -9.88
C PHE A 91 -12.52 -1.18 -9.83
N ASP A 92 -11.60 -0.70 -10.66
CA ASP A 92 -10.21 -1.17 -10.66
C ASP A 92 -9.39 -0.49 -9.55
N ILE A 93 -8.99 -1.27 -8.54
CA ILE A 93 -8.18 -0.82 -7.42
C ILE A 93 -6.80 -0.31 -7.88
N ALA A 94 -6.28 -0.79 -9.01
CA ALA A 94 -5.00 -0.34 -9.56
C ALA A 94 -5.01 1.15 -9.98
N GLU A 95 -6.20 1.69 -10.27
CA GLU A 95 -6.38 3.11 -10.59
C GLU A 95 -6.39 4.00 -9.34
N TYR A 96 -6.38 3.41 -8.14
CA TYR A 96 -6.41 4.14 -6.88
C TYR A 96 -5.06 4.13 -6.16
N SER A 97 -4.91 5.14 -5.31
CA SER A 97 -3.78 5.34 -4.42
C SER A 97 -4.29 5.46 -3.01
N MET A 98 -3.74 4.61 -2.14
CA MET A 98 -4.05 4.57 -0.73
C MET A 98 -3.29 5.66 0.03
N LYS A 99 -3.97 6.34 0.95
CA LYS A 99 -3.39 7.29 1.92
C LYS A 99 -3.84 6.93 3.33
N TYR A 100 -2.89 6.79 4.25
CA TYR A 100 -3.18 6.63 5.66
C TYR A 100 -3.75 7.93 6.23
N ILE A 101 -4.88 7.84 6.92
CA ILE A 101 -5.54 9.01 7.51
C ILE A 101 -5.20 9.14 8.99
N GLY A 102 -5.28 8.03 9.72
CA GLY A 102 -5.06 8.00 11.16
C GLY A 102 -5.44 6.65 11.76
N CYS A 103 -5.30 6.57 13.08
CA CYS A 103 -5.77 5.45 13.87
C CYS A 103 -6.70 5.94 14.99
N SER A 104 -7.61 5.08 15.41
CA SER A 104 -8.54 5.34 16.50
C SER A 104 -8.68 4.09 17.36
N ALA A 105 -8.98 4.28 18.64
CA ALA A 105 -9.30 3.19 19.55
C ALA A 105 -10.70 3.43 20.11
N ILE A 106 -11.53 2.40 20.10
CA ILE A 106 -12.88 2.45 20.67
C ILE A 106 -13.04 1.29 21.65
N VAL A 107 -13.80 1.54 22.71
CA VAL A 107 -14.21 0.52 23.66
C VAL A 107 -15.56 -0.02 23.21
N THR A 108 -15.65 -1.32 22.99
CA THR A 108 -16.87 -1.97 22.49
C THR A 108 -17.14 -3.26 23.27
N TYR A 109 -18.38 -3.72 23.21
CA TYR A 109 -18.74 -5.03 23.71
C TYR A 109 -17.96 -6.14 22.99
N SER A 110 -17.44 -7.09 23.75
CA SER A 110 -16.77 -8.29 23.25
C SER A 110 -17.46 -9.52 23.81
N SER A 111 -17.94 -10.40 22.92
CA SER A 111 -18.57 -11.66 23.33
C SER A 111 -17.58 -12.60 24.01
N GLU A 112 -16.29 -12.50 23.68
CA GLU A 112 -15.22 -13.25 24.34
C GLU A 112 -15.03 -12.76 25.78
N ALA A 113 -14.90 -11.45 25.97
CA ALA A 113 -14.83 -10.87 27.30
C ALA A 113 -16.09 -11.15 28.15
N ALA A 114 -17.26 -11.24 27.51
CA ALA A 114 -18.52 -11.58 28.17
C ALA A 114 -18.66 -13.07 28.51
N ALA A 115 -17.95 -13.95 27.80
CA ALA A 115 -17.95 -15.40 28.07
C ALA A 115 -16.94 -15.79 29.15
N ASP A 116 -15.91 -14.96 29.35
CA ASP A 116 -14.90 -15.16 30.38
C ASP A 116 -15.42 -14.76 31.77
N LYS A 117 -15.36 -15.72 32.71
CA LYS A 117 -15.79 -15.51 34.10
C LYS A 117 -14.73 -14.84 34.97
N GLU A 118 -13.50 -14.72 34.47
CA GLU A 118 -12.38 -14.09 35.18
C GLU A 118 -12.24 -12.59 34.85
N LEU A 119 -12.96 -12.09 33.82
CA LEU A 119 -12.94 -10.68 33.45
C LEU A 119 -14.09 -9.90 34.11
N ASP A 120 -13.73 -8.81 34.78
CA ASP A 120 -14.69 -7.89 35.44
C ASP A 120 -15.46 -6.99 34.46
N THR A 121 -15.15 -7.05 33.16
CA THR A 121 -15.72 -6.19 32.13
C THR A 121 -16.01 -6.97 30.86
N VAL A 122 -17.16 -6.68 30.26
CA VAL A 122 -17.58 -7.19 28.93
C VAL A 122 -17.07 -6.30 27.78
N LEU A 123 -16.32 -5.25 28.12
CA LEU A 123 -15.84 -4.25 27.18
C LEU A 123 -14.36 -4.47 26.86
N GLU A 124 -14.05 -4.41 25.58
CA GLU A 124 -12.71 -4.55 25.02
C GLU A 124 -12.34 -3.32 24.18
N THR A 125 -11.07 -2.93 24.21
CA THR A 125 -10.57 -1.82 23.39
C THR A 125 -10.12 -2.35 22.02
N LYS A 126 -10.88 -2.04 20.98
CA LYS A 126 -10.49 -2.32 19.59
C LYS A 126 -9.77 -1.13 18.97
N ARG A 127 -8.71 -1.41 18.23
CA ARG A 127 -7.89 -0.41 17.53
C ARG A 127 -8.11 -0.52 16.03
N PHE A 128 -8.29 0.62 15.39
CA PHE A 128 -8.62 0.72 13.99
C PHE A 128 -7.66 1.65 13.27
N VAL A 129 -7.39 1.33 12.01
CA VAL A 129 -6.69 2.19 11.07
C VAL A 129 -7.66 2.65 10.00
N MET A 130 -7.67 3.96 9.77
CA MET A 130 -8.44 4.61 8.72
C MET A 130 -7.52 4.95 7.56
N PHE A 131 -7.95 4.60 6.35
CA PHE A 131 -7.25 4.95 5.13
C PHE A 131 -8.23 5.38 4.04
N ARG A 132 -7.73 6.17 3.11
CA ARG A 132 -8.48 6.75 2.01
C ARG A 132 -7.96 6.20 0.69
N LEU A 133 -8.86 5.80 -0.19
CA LEU A 133 -8.55 5.49 -1.58
C LEU A 133 -8.91 6.69 -2.46
N CYS A 134 -7.88 7.27 -3.06
CA CYS A 134 -7.99 8.38 -3.98
C CYS A 134 -7.66 7.91 -5.40
N PRO A 135 -8.38 8.33 -6.44
CA PRO A 135 -7.98 8.05 -7.81
C PRO A 135 -6.58 8.61 -8.07
N THR A 136 -5.70 7.80 -8.64
CA THR A 136 -4.28 8.10 -8.79
C THR A 136 -4.04 9.35 -9.63
N ALA A 137 -4.91 9.61 -10.61
CA ALA A 137 -4.83 10.78 -11.49
C ALA A 137 -4.92 12.13 -10.75
N TYR A 138 -5.56 12.17 -9.57
CA TYR A 138 -5.77 13.40 -8.80
C TYR A 138 -5.27 13.26 -7.34
N CYS A 139 -4.52 12.20 -7.05
CA CYS A 139 -3.98 11.96 -5.71
C CYS A 139 -2.66 12.72 -5.53
N SER A 140 -2.65 13.72 -4.66
CA SER A 140 -1.46 14.48 -4.30
C SER A 140 -0.58 13.74 -3.31
N ASP A 141 0.72 13.71 -3.58
CA ASP A 141 1.70 13.17 -2.63
C ASP A 141 2.00 14.10 -1.46
N TYR A 142 1.73 15.40 -1.63
CA TYR A 142 1.98 16.42 -0.61
C TYR A 142 0.78 16.62 0.33
N SER A 143 -0.41 16.18 -0.08
CA SER A 143 -1.61 16.26 0.75
C SER A 143 -1.65 15.07 1.71
N LYS A 144 -1.88 15.35 3.00
CA LYS A 144 -2.13 14.32 4.03
C LYS A 144 -3.23 13.35 3.60
N PHE A 145 -4.27 13.87 2.96
CA PHE A 145 -5.44 13.10 2.55
C PHE A 145 -5.40 12.67 1.08
N GLY A 146 -4.36 13.02 0.32
CA GLY A 146 -4.25 12.72 -1.11
C GLY A 146 -5.15 13.58 -2.00
N CYS A 147 -6.46 13.45 -1.85
CA CYS A 147 -7.47 14.11 -2.67
C CYS A 147 -8.63 14.62 -1.79
N SER A 148 -9.30 15.68 -2.26
CA SER A 148 -10.40 16.35 -1.55
C SER A 148 -11.79 15.86 -1.96
N SER A 149 -11.91 15.11 -3.06
CA SER A 149 -13.18 14.62 -3.61
C SER A 149 -12.99 13.27 -4.29
N ASN A 150 -14.09 12.57 -4.57
CA ASN A 150 -14.11 11.28 -5.26
C ASN A 150 -13.24 10.21 -4.58
N TYR A 151 -13.27 10.17 -3.25
CA TYR A 151 -12.53 9.20 -2.46
C TYR A 151 -13.46 8.27 -1.69
N GLY A 152 -12.97 7.06 -1.42
CA GLY A 152 -13.57 6.15 -0.45
C GLY A 152 -12.75 6.15 0.84
N GLU A 153 -13.41 6.21 1.99
CA GLU A 153 -12.77 6.00 3.29
C GLU A 153 -13.09 4.59 3.80
N TYR A 154 -12.08 3.95 4.35
CA TYR A 154 -12.14 2.59 4.82
C TYR A 154 -11.49 2.50 6.18
N VAL A 155 -12.02 1.59 6.99
CA VAL A 155 -11.50 1.26 8.30
C VAL A 155 -11.18 -0.22 8.36
N MET A 156 -10.08 -0.57 9.00
CA MET A 156 -9.70 -1.96 9.26
C MET A 156 -9.13 -2.09 10.67
N GLU A 157 -9.14 -3.28 11.24
CA GLU A 157 -8.48 -3.53 12.52
C GLU A 157 -6.97 -3.30 12.38
N MET A 158 -6.38 -2.73 13.42
CA MET A 158 -4.97 -2.29 13.40
C MET A 158 -4.00 -3.45 13.20
N ASP A 159 -4.28 -4.61 13.81
CA ASP A 159 -3.40 -5.77 13.71
C ASP A 159 -3.37 -6.32 12.28
N ASP A 160 -4.52 -6.36 11.61
CA ASP A 160 -4.61 -6.71 10.19
C ASP A 160 -3.88 -5.71 9.28
N TYR A 161 -3.97 -4.42 9.59
CA TYR A 161 -3.24 -3.38 8.87
C TYR A 161 -1.73 -3.59 8.99
N LEU A 162 -1.24 -3.78 10.21
CA LEU A 162 0.18 -3.95 10.50
C LEU A 162 0.72 -5.22 9.85
N LEU A 163 0.00 -6.33 9.96
CA LEU A 163 0.38 -7.59 9.32
C LEU A 163 0.47 -7.43 7.79
N THR A 164 -0.54 -6.82 7.17
CA THR A 164 -0.57 -6.64 5.71
C THR A 164 0.55 -5.72 5.23
N MET A 165 0.81 -4.63 5.97
CA MET A 165 1.89 -3.70 5.67
C MET A 165 3.27 -4.33 5.88
N GLN A 166 3.43 -5.16 6.90
CA GLN A 166 4.66 -5.92 7.14
C GLN A 166 4.95 -6.87 5.97
N THR A 167 4.00 -7.72 5.59
CA THR A 167 4.15 -8.64 4.45
C THR A 167 4.47 -7.91 3.15
N TYR A 168 3.84 -6.75 2.91
CA TYR A 168 4.16 -5.90 1.78
C TYR A 168 5.60 -5.39 1.80
N ASN A 169 6.07 -4.91 2.96
CA ASN A 169 7.45 -4.43 3.12
C ASN A 169 8.48 -5.54 2.97
N GLU A 170 8.20 -6.74 3.46
CA GLU A 170 9.04 -7.92 3.27
C GLU A 170 9.15 -8.28 1.77
N ALA A 171 8.02 -8.31 1.06
CA ALA A 171 7.99 -8.60 -0.37
C ALA A 171 8.72 -7.52 -1.20
N LEU A 172 8.56 -6.24 -0.84
CA LEU A 172 9.32 -5.15 -1.44
C LEU A 172 10.83 -5.30 -1.20
N SER A 173 11.22 -5.67 0.02
CA SER A 173 12.62 -5.84 0.41
C SER A 173 13.27 -7.00 -0.34
N ALA A 174 12.57 -8.14 -0.45
CA ALA A 174 13.01 -9.28 -1.23
C ALA A 174 13.20 -8.92 -2.72
N GLY A 175 12.25 -8.18 -3.29
CA GLY A 175 12.36 -7.69 -4.67
C GLY A 175 13.53 -6.72 -4.87
N PHE A 176 13.88 -5.91 -3.87
CA PHE A 176 15.04 -5.04 -3.92
C PHE A 176 16.36 -5.83 -3.90
N CYS A 177 16.48 -6.87 -3.05
CA CYS A 177 17.66 -7.73 -3.02
C CYS A 177 17.91 -8.42 -4.37
N SER A 178 16.88 -9.02 -4.97
CA SER A 178 16.98 -9.66 -6.29
C SER A 178 17.44 -8.66 -7.37
N PHE A 179 16.94 -7.43 -7.33
CA PHE A 179 17.39 -6.37 -8.23
C PHE A 179 18.87 -6.00 -8.00
N CYS A 180 19.33 -5.91 -6.75
CA CYS A 180 20.72 -5.64 -6.42
C CYS A 180 21.67 -6.74 -6.91
N GLU A 181 21.32 -8.02 -6.71
CA GLU A 181 22.10 -9.15 -7.23
C GLU A 181 22.23 -9.10 -8.75
N MET A 182 21.12 -8.79 -9.44
CA MET A 182 21.13 -8.62 -10.90
C MET A 182 22.02 -7.46 -11.35
N CYS A 183 22.04 -6.34 -10.62
CA CYS A 183 22.92 -5.22 -10.94
C CYS A 183 24.40 -5.58 -10.73
N MET A 184 24.76 -6.23 -9.61
CA MET A 184 26.15 -6.63 -9.33
C MET A 184 26.69 -7.65 -10.35
N THR A 185 25.83 -8.53 -10.83
CA THR A 185 26.20 -9.53 -11.86
C THR A 185 26.38 -8.89 -13.24
N LEU A 186 25.55 -7.91 -13.61
CA LEU A 186 25.75 -7.13 -14.83
C LEU A 186 27.05 -6.32 -14.80
N ASP A 187 27.38 -5.70 -13.66
CA ASP A 187 28.64 -4.95 -13.50
C ASP A 187 29.86 -5.87 -13.63
N SER A 188 29.83 -7.05 -13.01
CA SER A 188 30.94 -8.01 -13.12
C SER A 188 31.07 -8.62 -14.52
N TYR A 189 29.96 -8.87 -15.23
CA TYR A 189 29.99 -9.34 -16.62
C TYR A 189 30.54 -8.27 -17.59
N ASN A 190 30.14 -7.01 -17.43
CA ASN A 190 30.68 -5.90 -18.21
C ASN A 190 32.16 -5.65 -17.89
N TYR A 191 32.59 -5.84 -16.64
CA TYR A 191 34.02 -5.80 -16.27
C TYR A 191 34.84 -6.87 -17.01
N GLN A 192 34.30 -8.08 -17.19
CA GLN A 192 35.02 -9.14 -17.92
C GLN A 192 35.00 -8.96 -19.45
N ASN A 193 33.94 -8.35 -20.01
CA ASN A 193 33.79 -8.18 -21.46
C ASN A 193 34.19 -6.81 -22.00
N GLY A 194 34.48 -5.85 -21.12
CA GLY A 194 34.69 -4.44 -21.47
C GLY A 194 35.85 -3.80 -20.73
N ASN A 195 37.06 -4.38 -20.77
CA ASN A 195 38.34 -3.64 -20.95
C ASN A 195 39.56 -4.54 -20.73
N ASN A 196 39.98 -5.20 -21.80
CA ASN A 196 41.41 -5.36 -22.11
C ASN A 196 41.91 -4.10 -22.85
N LYS A 197 41.53 -2.90 -22.36
CA LYS A 197 41.90 -1.62 -23.00
C LYS A 197 42.25 -0.45 -22.08
N ASN A 198 42.29 -0.60 -20.75
CA ASN A 198 43.02 0.31 -19.84
C ASN A 198 43.21 -0.34 -18.47
N ALA A 199 44.10 -1.34 -18.40
CA ALA A 199 44.73 -1.70 -17.13
C ALA A 199 45.77 -0.62 -16.83
N GLY A 200 45.36 0.41 -16.10
CA GLY A 200 46.28 1.47 -15.70
C GLY A 200 45.61 2.50 -14.80
N ASN A 201 45.94 2.39 -13.51
CA ASN A 201 45.89 3.44 -12.48
C ASN A 201 44.48 3.68 -11.90
N ASP A 202 44.22 3.74 -10.60
CA ASP A 202 45.04 3.88 -9.40
C ASP A 202 44.06 3.82 -8.22
N TYR A 203 44.29 2.97 -7.21
CA TYR A 203 43.83 3.19 -5.82
C TYR A 203 44.73 2.39 -4.88
N GLN A 204 45.87 3.00 -4.56
CA GLN A 204 46.70 2.64 -3.43
C GLN A 204 45.90 2.76 -2.12
N TYR A 205 45.89 1.69 -1.33
CA TYR A 205 45.31 1.62 0.01
C TYR A 205 46.39 2.07 1.00
N ASP A 206 46.29 3.31 1.50
CA ASP A 206 47.09 3.75 2.64
C ASP A 206 46.30 3.47 3.93
N GLY A 207 46.91 2.67 4.80
CA GLY A 207 46.42 2.32 6.13
C GLY A 207 46.87 3.27 7.23
#